data_AF-A0A6C0D9E5-F1
#
_entry.id   AF-A0A6C0D9E5-F1
#
_cell.length_a   1.000
_cell.length_b   1.000
_cell.length_c   1.000
_cell.angle_alpha   90.00
_cell.angle_beta   90.00
_cell.angle_gamma   90.00
#
_symmetry.space_group_name_H-M   'P 1'
#
loop_
_entity.id
_entity.type
_entity.pdbx_description
1 polymer ?
#
loop_
_entity_poly.entity_id
_entity_poly.type
_entity_poly.pdbx_seq_one_letter_code
_entity_poly.pdbx_strand_id
1 'polypeptide(L)'
;MAFTRFHDDPCRIEKQLQQSTDPGRWILNAPGYGDKPEYMADPHIRIQTWGGNLMTNCIDLESDLRGVNRRANKDCLGKDEYTKFNVSTNHINYPTNNKLYTEESRTIMPAWTARNLEQANWQILPLNPQENTCMPFQNNLSTRILEKDYFVMKRECPTSRVPGDLPVNQGKRSLSYPQGPQICTHENSCGLIGQN
;
A
#
# COMPACT_ATOMS: atom_id res chain seq x y z
N MET A 1 -6.36 -5.87 -66.96
CA MET A 1 -6.95 -4.69 -66.29
C MET A 1 -5.92 -3.58 -66.37
N ALA A 2 -6.25 -2.47 -67.03
CA ALA A 2 -5.26 -1.52 -67.54
C ALA A 2 -4.89 -0.45 -66.51
N PHE A 3 -3.58 -0.27 -66.29
CA PHE A 3 -2.91 0.73 -65.44
C PHE A 3 -3.04 2.19 -65.94
N THR A 4 -4.13 2.55 -66.64
CA THR A 4 -4.29 3.87 -67.27
C THR A 4 -5.20 4.82 -66.50
N ARG A 5 -5.68 4.42 -65.32
CA ARG A 5 -6.51 5.28 -64.47
C ARG A 5 -5.62 6.14 -63.60
N PHE A 6 -5.94 7.43 -63.54
CA PHE A 6 -5.24 8.41 -62.70
C PHE A 6 -5.22 8.07 -61.20
N HIS A 7 -6.11 7.19 -60.74
CA HIS A 7 -6.10 6.68 -59.37
C HIS A 7 -4.94 5.71 -59.10
N ASP A 8 -4.56 4.91 -60.10
CA ASP A 8 -3.59 3.82 -59.99
C ASP A 8 -2.15 4.31 -60.29
N ASP A 9 -1.96 5.62 -60.47
CA ASP A 9 -0.64 6.25 -60.60
C ASP A 9 0.16 6.04 -59.30
N PRO A 10 1.37 5.46 -59.35
CA PRO A 10 2.17 5.17 -58.17
C PRO A 10 2.34 6.38 -57.24
N CYS A 11 2.55 7.58 -57.79
CA CYS A 11 2.70 8.80 -57.00
C CYS A 11 1.45 9.12 -56.17
N ARG A 12 0.26 8.81 -56.70
CA ARG A 12 -1.01 9.07 -56.01
C ARG A 12 -1.30 8.02 -54.94
N ILE A 13 -1.00 6.76 -55.23
CA ILE A 13 -1.07 5.67 -54.24
C ILE A 13 -0.15 6.00 -53.06
N GLU A 14 1.10 6.38 -53.32
CA GLU A 14 2.05 6.80 -52.29
C GLU A 14 1.51 7.98 -51.46
N LYS A 15 0.96 9.01 -52.12
CA LYS A 15 0.40 10.17 -51.39
C LYS A 15 -0.81 9.81 -50.54
N GLN A 16 -1.69 8.95 -51.02
CA GLN A 16 -2.85 8.48 -50.27
C GLN A 16 -2.42 7.64 -49.06
N LEU A 17 -1.43 6.77 -49.24
CA LEU A 17 -0.85 5.96 -48.16
C LEU A 17 -0.17 6.85 -47.12
N GLN A 18 0.57 7.87 -47.58
CA GLN A 18 1.15 8.91 -46.73
C GLN A 18 0.04 9.58 -45.90
N GLN A 19 -0.98 10.16 -46.53
CA GLN A 19 -2.08 10.85 -45.83
C GLN A 19 -2.83 9.95 -44.84
N SER A 20 -2.99 8.66 -45.16
CA SER A 20 -3.63 7.69 -44.26
C SER A 20 -2.78 7.32 -43.04
N THR A 21 -1.46 7.34 -43.18
CA THR A 21 -0.51 6.93 -42.13
C THR A 21 0.09 8.09 -41.36
N ASP A 22 0.07 9.30 -41.91
CA ASP A 22 0.61 10.52 -41.32
C ASP A 22 0.08 10.80 -39.90
N PRO A 23 -1.22 10.65 -39.58
CA PRO A 23 -1.71 10.85 -38.21
C PRO A 23 -1.09 9.88 -37.20
N GLY A 24 -0.92 8.60 -37.59
CA GLY A 24 -0.27 7.60 -36.74
C GLY A 24 1.23 7.84 -36.62
N ARG A 25 1.89 8.23 -37.72
CA ARG A 25 3.31 8.62 -37.74
C ARG A 25 3.58 9.82 -36.84
N TRP A 26 2.68 10.81 -36.83
CA TRP A 26 2.80 11.97 -35.96
C TRP A 26 2.73 11.60 -34.47
N ILE A 27 1.83 10.70 -34.09
CA ILE A 27 1.69 10.23 -32.71
C ILE A 27 2.93 9.44 -32.26
N LEU A 28 3.50 8.63 -33.16
CA LEU A 28 4.67 7.79 -32.87
C LEU A 28 6.00 8.57 -32.93
N ASN A 29 6.11 9.53 -33.85
CA ASN A 29 7.29 10.35 -34.08
C ASN A 29 7.05 11.80 -33.67
N ALA A 30 6.30 12.02 -32.59
CA ALA A 30 6.11 13.37 -32.06
C ALA A 30 7.50 13.98 -31.79
N PRO A 31 7.83 15.15 -32.36
CA PRO A 31 9.14 15.74 -32.17
C PRO A 31 9.40 15.96 -30.68
N GLY A 32 10.42 15.29 -30.15
CA GLY A 32 10.79 15.32 -28.75
C GLY A 32 11.64 16.54 -28.37
N TYR A 33 11.95 16.66 -27.07
CA TYR A 33 12.80 17.71 -26.50
C TYR A 33 14.31 17.56 -26.80
N GLY A 34 14.68 16.77 -27.82
CA GLY A 34 16.06 16.40 -28.16
C GLY A 34 16.54 15.13 -27.44
N ASP A 35 17.81 14.79 -27.65
CA ASP A 35 18.39 13.51 -27.18
C ASP A 35 18.66 13.48 -25.67
N LYS A 36 19.01 14.62 -25.07
CA LYS A 36 19.36 14.77 -23.65
C LYS A 36 18.72 16.01 -23.03
N PRO A 37 17.38 16.00 -22.83
CA PRO A 37 16.71 17.09 -22.16
C PRO A 37 17.17 17.23 -20.70
N GLU A 38 17.03 18.43 -20.14
CA GLU A 38 17.33 18.70 -18.73
C GLU A 38 16.25 18.13 -17.81
N TYR A 39 16.66 17.40 -16.78
CA TYR A 39 15.74 16.91 -15.75
C TYR A 39 15.29 18.09 -14.89
N MET A 40 13.99 18.32 -14.84
CA MET A 40 13.39 19.38 -14.02
C MET A 40 13.30 18.92 -12.57
N ALA A 41 14.14 19.47 -11.69
CA ALA A 41 14.22 19.06 -10.29
C ALA A 41 13.25 19.82 -9.36
N ASP A 42 12.41 20.72 -9.89
CA ASP A 42 11.39 21.43 -9.11
C ASP A 42 10.29 20.45 -8.63
N PRO A 43 10.09 20.27 -7.32
CA PRO A 43 9.11 19.32 -6.77
C PRO A 43 7.65 19.68 -7.10
N HIS A 44 7.37 20.94 -7.47
CA HIS A 44 6.01 21.37 -7.82
C HIS A 44 5.63 21.00 -9.26
N ILE A 45 6.62 20.66 -10.10
CA ILE A 45 6.39 20.24 -11.48
C ILE A 45 6.20 18.73 -11.49
N ARG A 46 4.98 18.29 -11.81
CA ARG A 46 4.69 16.86 -11.99
C ARG A 46 5.15 16.41 -13.37
N ILE A 47 6.12 15.51 -13.38
CA ILE A 47 6.60 14.83 -14.59
C ILE A 47 5.46 13.99 -15.19
N GLN A 48 5.20 14.14 -16.50
CA GLN A 48 4.14 13.40 -17.21
C GLN A 48 4.67 12.27 -18.09
N THR A 49 5.74 12.50 -18.86
CA THR A 49 6.21 11.54 -19.88
C THR A 49 7.66 11.11 -19.69
N TRP A 50 8.58 12.06 -19.41
CA TRP A 50 10.01 11.80 -19.29
C TRP A 50 10.57 12.34 -17.97
N GLY A 51 11.36 11.52 -17.25
CA GLY A 51 11.92 11.84 -15.94
C GLY A 51 13.41 11.57 -15.77
N GLY A 52 14.17 11.51 -16.87
CA GLY A 52 15.64 11.43 -16.80
C GLY A 52 16.25 10.14 -16.25
N ASN A 53 15.50 9.02 -16.18
CA ASN A 53 16.01 7.74 -15.67
C ASN A 53 16.39 6.70 -16.75
N LEU A 54 16.41 7.10 -18.03
CA LEU A 54 16.54 6.17 -19.13
C LEU A 54 17.93 5.50 -19.13
N MET A 55 17.96 4.20 -19.41
CA MET A 55 19.17 3.39 -19.56
C MET A 55 19.46 3.10 -21.04
N THR A 56 20.71 2.74 -21.38
CA THR A 56 21.11 2.46 -22.78
C THR A 56 20.34 1.32 -23.44
N ASN A 57 19.91 0.32 -22.66
CA ASN A 57 19.08 -0.78 -23.12
C ASN A 57 17.79 -0.83 -22.31
N CYS A 58 16.91 0.14 -22.56
CA CYS A 58 15.65 0.28 -21.82
C CYS A 58 14.65 -0.86 -22.13
N ILE A 59 14.62 -1.39 -23.35
CA ILE A 59 13.63 -2.39 -23.76
C ILE A 59 13.85 -3.72 -23.03
N ASP A 60 15.09 -4.20 -22.99
CA ASP A 60 15.39 -5.46 -22.31
C ASP A 60 15.28 -5.30 -20.80
N LEU A 61 15.73 -4.15 -20.26
CA LEU A 61 15.58 -3.83 -18.83
C LEU A 61 14.11 -3.82 -18.41
N GLU A 62 13.24 -3.16 -19.18
CA GLU A 62 11.78 -3.17 -18.93
C GLU A 62 11.20 -4.58 -19.02
N SER A 63 11.67 -5.38 -19.97
CA SER A 63 11.24 -6.78 -20.12
C SER A 63 11.66 -7.65 -18.92
N ASP A 64 12.86 -7.43 -18.38
CA ASP A 64 13.34 -8.08 -17.16
C ASP A 64 12.58 -7.60 -15.91
N LEU A 65 12.37 -6.29 -15.75
CA LEU A 65 11.59 -5.74 -14.63
C LEU A 65 10.14 -6.25 -14.63
N ARG A 66 9.55 -6.41 -15.80
CA ARG A 66 8.23 -7.05 -15.98
C ARG A 66 8.26 -8.57 -15.74
N GLY A 67 9.43 -9.17 -15.65
CA GLY A 67 9.61 -10.61 -15.47
C GLY A 67 9.22 -11.44 -16.69
N VAL A 68 9.28 -10.87 -17.90
CA VAL A 68 8.96 -11.59 -19.15
C VAL A 68 10.01 -12.67 -19.44
N ASN A 69 11.25 -12.43 -19.01
CA ASN A 69 12.38 -13.34 -19.17
C ASN A 69 12.34 -14.56 -18.24
N ARG A 70 11.46 -14.59 -17.22
CA ARG A 70 11.38 -15.68 -16.24
C ARG A 70 10.03 -16.40 -16.33
N ARG A 71 10.06 -17.73 -16.30
CA ARG A 71 8.83 -18.54 -16.25
C ARG A 71 8.32 -18.59 -14.83
N ALA A 72 7.01 -18.41 -14.65
CA ALA A 72 6.38 -18.62 -13.35
C ALA A 72 6.46 -20.12 -12.97
N ASN A 73 7.15 -20.44 -11.89
CA ASN A 73 7.20 -21.78 -11.30
C ASN A 73 6.65 -21.75 -9.87
N LYS A 74 6.02 -22.85 -9.43
CA LYS A 74 5.52 -23.03 -8.05
C LYS A 74 6.64 -23.46 -7.11
N ASP A 75 7.66 -24.15 -7.63
CA ASP A 75 8.76 -24.68 -6.83
C ASP A 75 9.61 -23.58 -6.20
N CYS A 76 10.18 -23.87 -5.03
CA CYS A 76 11.07 -22.97 -4.30
C CYS A 76 12.50 -22.97 -4.85
N LEU A 77 12.85 -23.96 -5.67
CA LEU A 77 14.17 -24.14 -6.23
C LEU A 77 14.42 -23.06 -7.32
N GLY A 78 15.47 -22.27 -7.16
CA GLY A 78 15.85 -21.22 -8.13
C GLY A 78 15.06 -19.91 -8.01
N LYS A 79 14.19 -19.74 -7.01
CA LYS A 79 13.43 -18.49 -6.80
C LYS A 79 14.32 -17.27 -6.56
N ASP A 80 15.49 -17.48 -5.95
CA ASP A 80 16.41 -16.41 -5.55
C ASP A 80 17.48 -16.09 -6.62
N GLU A 81 17.45 -16.75 -7.78
CA GLU A 81 18.44 -16.58 -8.85
C GLU A 81 18.12 -15.39 -9.78
N TYR A 82 17.78 -14.23 -9.20
CA TYR A 82 17.39 -13.04 -9.95
C TYR A 82 18.55 -12.46 -10.79
N THR A 83 19.80 -12.68 -10.37
CA THR A 83 20.98 -12.16 -11.07
C THR A 83 21.28 -12.85 -12.41
N LYS A 84 20.74 -14.05 -12.64
CA LYS A 84 20.95 -14.80 -13.90
C LYS A 84 20.36 -14.12 -15.12
N PHE A 85 19.33 -13.32 -14.93
CA PHE A 85 18.60 -12.67 -16.00
C PHE A 85 18.86 -11.16 -16.10
N ASN A 86 19.83 -10.67 -15.33
CA ASN A 86 20.15 -9.25 -15.25
C ASN A 86 20.65 -8.75 -16.61
N VAL A 87 20.09 -7.65 -17.08
CA VAL A 87 20.42 -7.08 -18.39
C VAL A 87 21.64 -6.18 -18.28
N SER A 88 22.58 -6.31 -19.22
CA SER A 88 23.74 -5.42 -19.31
C SER A 88 23.30 -4.04 -19.80
N THR A 89 23.18 -3.08 -18.89
CA THR A 89 22.75 -1.70 -19.19
C THR A 89 23.57 -0.67 -18.45
N ASN A 90 23.74 0.52 -19.01
CA ASN A 90 24.39 1.65 -18.37
C ASN A 90 23.44 2.84 -18.24
N HIS A 91 23.63 3.65 -17.19
CA HIS A 91 22.88 4.87 -16.96
C HIS A 91 23.22 5.95 -18.00
N ILE A 92 22.20 6.60 -18.57
CA ILE A 92 22.40 7.75 -19.45
C ILE A 92 22.42 9.02 -18.59
N ASN A 93 23.50 9.79 -18.68
CA ASN A 93 23.61 11.04 -17.92
C ASN A 93 22.82 12.16 -18.61
N TYR A 94 21.85 12.72 -17.87
CA TYR A 94 21.07 13.88 -18.26
C TYR A 94 21.47 15.10 -17.41
N PRO A 95 21.59 16.30 -17.99
CA PRO A 95 21.77 17.52 -17.22
C PRO A 95 20.56 17.76 -16.32
N THR A 96 20.76 18.38 -15.15
CA THR A 96 19.67 18.67 -14.20
C THR A 96 19.47 20.17 -14.07
N ASN A 97 18.22 20.60 -14.17
CA ASN A 97 17.81 21.98 -13.95
C ASN A 97 17.21 22.12 -12.55
N ASN A 98 17.95 22.79 -11.67
CA ASN A 98 17.56 23.06 -10.28
C ASN A 98 16.81 24.38 -10.10
N LYS A 99 16.42 25.06 -11.18
CA LYS A 99 15.63 26.29 -11.07
C LYS A 99 14.24 25.95 -10.55
N LEU A 100 13.85 26.60 -9.47
CA LEU A 100 12.49 26.58 -8.96
C LEU A 100 11.68 27.57 -9.81
N TYR A 101 10.69 27.06 -10.54
CA TYR A 101 9.81 27.89 -11.38
C TYR A 101 8.53 28.25 -10.63
N THR A 102 8.20 27.48 -9.60
CA THR A 102 7.01 27.69 -8.78
C THR A 102 7.40 28.33 -7.46
N GLU A 103 6.93 29.55 -7.23
CA GLU A 103 7.11 30.25 -5.96
C GLU A 103 5.89 30.03 -5.06
N GLU A 104 6.10 29.35 -3.94
CA GLU A 104 5.06 29.13 -2.94
C GLU A 104 5.34 29.99 -1.71
N SER A 105 4.41 30.88 -1.37
CA SER A 105 4.51 31.74 -0.18
C SER A 105 4.76 30.95 1.10
N ARG A 106 4.20 29.74 1.21
CA ARG A 106 4.39 28.84 2.37
C ARG A 106 5.80 28.27 2.46
N THR A 107 6.51 28.16 1.34
CA THR A 107 7.88 27.65 1.26
C THR A 107 8.91 28.79 1.41
N ILE A 108 8.61 29.96 0.84
CA ILE A 108 9.49 31.15 0.87
C ILE A 108 9.38 31.89 2.20
N MET A 109 8.15 32.09 2.70
CA MET A 109 7.84 32.80 3.94
C MET A 109 6.80 32.00 4.74
N PRO A 110 7.21 30.89 5.40
CA PRO A 110 6.30 30.09 6.20
C PRO A 110 5.62 30.96 7.27
N ALA A 111 4.36 30.67 7.61
CA ALA A 111 3.55 31.56 8.46
C ALA A 111 4.21 31.96 9.80
N TRP A 112 5.15 31.16 10.31
CA TRP A 112 5.89 31.46 11.53
C TRP A 112 6.89 32.63 11.38
N THR A 113 7.42 32.90 10.18
CA THR A 113 8.31 34.05 9.90
C THR A 113 7.53 35.35 9.69
N ALA A 114 6.26 35.25 9.31
CA ALA A 114 5.36 36.39 9.12
C ALA A 114 4.62 36.79 10.42
N ARG A 115 4.95 36.18 11.57
CA ARG A 115 4.34 36.55 12.84
C ARG A 115 4.81 37.95 13.24
N ASN A 116 3.86 38.83 13.49
CA ASN A 116 4.09 40.09 14.19
C ASN A 116 4.62 39.84 15.62
N LEU A 117 5.00 40.92 16.30
CA LEU A 117 5.38 40.98 17.71
C LEU A 117 4.61 39.96 18.56
N GLU A 118 5.32 39.18 19.37
CA GLU A 118 4.73 38.17 20.24
C GLU A 118 3.56 38.75 21.04
N GLN A 119 2.36 38.18 20.84
CA GLN A 119 1.21 38.49 21.69
C GLN A 119 1.38 37.72 22.99
N ALA A 120 2.01 38.37 23.96
CA ALA A 120 2.18 37.84 25.31
C ALA A 120 0.81 37.67 26.00
N ASN A 121 0.29 36.44 26.02
CA ASN A 121 -0.84 36.07 26.85
C ASN A 121 -0.31 35.36 28.12
N TRP A 122 0.29 36.13 29.04
CA TRP A 122 0.80 35.62 30.32
C TRP A 122 -0.29 35.39 31.37
N GLN A 123 -1.57 35.57 31.01
CA GLN A 123 -2.66 35.36 31.94
C GLN A 123 -2.85 33.86 32.16
N ILE A 124 -2.87 33.44 33.43
CA ILE A 124 -3.32 32.11 33.81
C ILE A 124 -4.77 31.94 33.35
N LEU A 125 -5.02 30.90 32.56
CA LEU A 125 -6.37 30.59 32.12
C LEU A 125 -7.23 30.25 33.35
N PRO A 126 -8.42 30.86 33.52
CA PRO A 126 -9.32 30.54 34.64
C PRO A 126 -9.79 29.08 34.64
N LEU A 127 -9.78 28.43 33.48
CA LEU A 127 -10.23 27.05 33.24
C LEU A 127 -9.23 26.36 32.32
N ASN A 128 -8.96 25.08 32.57
CA ASN A 128 -8.04 24.30 31.74
C ASN A 128 -8.73 23.90 30.43
N PRO A 129 -8.27 24.35 29.25
CA PRO A 129 -8.90 24.01 27.97
C PRO A 129 -8.79 22.51 27.65
N GLN A 130 -7.93 21.76 28.34
CA GLN A 130 -7.76 20.32 28.15
C GLN A 130 -8.68 19.47 29.06
N GLU A 131 -9.45 20.08 29.95
CA GLU A 131 -10.25 19.37 30.96
C GLU A 131 -11.26 18.38 30.35
N ASN A 132 -11.79 18.68 29.16
CA ASN A 132 -12.78 17.83 28.46
C ASN A 132 -12.22 17.12 27.22
N THR A 133 -10.90 16.99 27.10
CA THR A 133 -10.28 16.34 25.92
C THR A 133 -10.45 14.83 25.92
N CYS A 134 -10.56 14.22 27.10
CA CYS A 134 -10.76 12.79 27.26
C CYS A 134 -12.26 12.46 27.31
N MET A 135 -12.66 11.37 26.64
CA MET A 135 -14.01 10.81 26.79
C MET A 135 -14.19 10.33 28.25
N PRO A 136 -15.32 10.65 28.92
CA PRO A 136 -15.55 10.28 30.31
C PRO A 136 -15.89 8.79 30.50
N PHE A 137 -16.00 8.03 29.41
CA PHE A 137 -16.32 6.61 29.40
C PHE A 137 -15.28 5.84 28.59
N GLN A 138 -15.08 4.57 28.91
CA GLN A 138 -14.17 3.70 28.17
C GLN A 138 -14.71 3.45 26.76
N ASN A 139 -13.94 3.81 25.74
CA ASN A 139 -14.24 3.46 24.35
C ASN A 139 -13.59 2.12 23.97
N ASN A 140 -14.04 1.52 22.87
CA ASN A 140 -13.49 0.26 22.32
C ASN A 140 -13.62 -0.97 23.24
N LEU A 141 -14.49 -0.94 24.26
CA LEU A 141 -14.87 -2.14 24.98
C LEU A 141 -15.88 -2.95 24.17
N SER A 142 -15.61 -4.25 24.00
CA SER A 142 -16.58 -5.17 23.40
C SER A 142 -17.64 -5.56 24.42
N THR A 143 -18.69 -4.77 24.52
CA THR A 143 -19.82 -5.00 25.45
C THR A 143 -20.42 -6.40 25.32
N ARG A 144 -20.49 -6.93 24.09
CA ARG A 144 -20.94 -8.30 23.79
C ARG A 144 -20.06 -9.37 24.45
N ILE A 145 -18.74 -9.22 24.39
CA ILE A 145 -17.82 -10.19 25.02
C ILE A 145 -17.96 -10.12 26.53
N LEU A 146 -18.03 -8.90 27.09
CA LEU A 146 -18.25 -8.70 28.52
C LEU A 146 -19.55 -9.37 28.98
N GLU A 147 -20.68 -9.13 28.30
CA GLU A 147 -21.96 -9.77 28.65
C GLU A 147 -21.90 -11.30 28.59
N LYS A 148 -21.23 -11.86 27.57
CA LYS A 148 -21.03 -13.31 27.45
C LYS A 148 -20.21 -13.87 28.61
N ASP A 149 -19.13 -13.21 28.98
CA ASP A 149 -18.20 -13.68 30.02
C ASP A 149 -18.80 -13.51 31.43
N TYR A 150 -19.63 -12.49 31.64
CA TYR A 150 -20.34 -12.25 32.92
C TYR A 150 -21.70 -12.96 33.01
N PHE A 151 -22.15 -13.66 31.97
CA PHE A 151 -23.44 -14.34 31.97
C PHE A 151 -23.46 -15.51 32.97
N VAL A 152 -24.37 -15.43 33.94
CA VAL A 152 -24.67 -16.54 34.86
C VAL A 152 -26.08 -17.04 34.54
N MET A 153 -26.16 -18.26 34.00
CA MET A 153 -27.43 -18.89 33.69
C MET A 153 -28.23 -19.16 34.97
N LYS A 154 -29.39 -18.50 35.12
CA LYS A 154 -30.38 -18.85 36.14
C LYS A 154 -31.13 -20.10 35.68
N ARG A 155 -30.94 -21.23 36.37
CA ARG A 155 -31.80 -22.41 36.19
C ARG A 155 -33.01 -22.26 37.09
N GLU A 156 -34.20 -22.48 36.54
CA GLU A 156 -35.41 -22.63 37.34
C GLU A 156 -35.26 -23.89 38.19
N CYS A 157 -35.49 -23.78 39.50
CA CYS A 157 -35.49 -24.94 40.39
C CYS A 157 -36.72 -25.80 40.06
N PRO A 158 -36.57 -27.11 39.79
CA PRO A 158 -37.72 -27.97 39.56
C PRO A 158 -38.60 -28.01 40.82
N THR A 159 -39.88 -27.69 40.69
CA THR A 159 -40.85 -27.65 41.80
C THR A 159 -41.41 -29.01 42.18
N SER A 160 -40.93 -30.11 41.57
CA SER A 160 -41.30 -31.46 41.96
C SER A 160 -40.25 -32.07 42.90
N ARG A 161 -40.68 -32.42 44.11
CA ARG A 161 -39.90 -33.20 45.09
C ARG A 161 -39.76 -34.65 44.60
N VAL A 162 -38.96 -34.86 43.55
CA VAL A 162 -38.51 -36.20 43.18
C VAL A 162 -37.16 -36.43 43.91
N PRO A 163 -36.97 -37.54 44.64
CA PRO A 163 -35.69 -37.88 45.25
C PRO A 163 -34.75 -38.42 44.16
N GLY A 164 -34.34 -37.54 43.27
CA GLY A 164 -33.18 -37.71 42.41
C GLY A 164 -32.18 -36.64 42.79
N ASP A 165 -30.89 -36.98 42.78
CA ASP A 165 -29.79 -36.09 43.20
C ASP A 165 -30.02 -34.66 42.72
N LEU A 166 -30.09 -33.73 43.69
CA LEU A 166 -30.18 -32.30 43.40
C LEU A 166 -29.03 -31.95 42.45
N PRO A 167 -29.27 -31.21 41.35
CA PRO A 167 -28.18 -30.76 40.50
C PRO A 167 -27.28 -29.87 41.34
N VAL A 168 -26.14 -30.42 41.77
CA VAL A 168 -25.11 -29.69 42.49
C VAL A 168 -24.80 -28.46 41.65
N ASN A 169 -24.95 -27.28 42.25
CA ASN A 169 -24.54 -26.04 41.65
C ASN A 169 -23.01 -26.14 41.48
N GLN A 170 -22.58 -26.65 40.33
CA GLN A 170 -21.19 -26.69 39.93
C GLN A 170 -20.82 -25.24 39.63
N GLY A 171 -20.54 -24.50 40.72
CA GLY A 171 -20.14 -23.10 40.67
C GLY A 171 -19.12 -22.93 39.57
N LYS A 172 -19.39 -21.99 38.66
CA LYS A 172 -18.57 -21.66 37.49
C LYS A 172 -17.80 -22.86 36.91
N ARG A 173 -18.49 -23.96 36.59
CA ARG A 173 -18.00 -24.75 35.45
C ARG A 173 -18.25 -23.88 34.23
N SER A 174 -17.25 -23.06 33.91
CA SER A 174 -16.89 -22.77 32.53
C SER A 174 -17.36 -23.95 31.69
N LEU A 175 -18.27 -23.73 30.75
CA LEU A 175 -18.52 -24.72 29.71
C LEU A 175 -17.17 -24.92 29.04
N SER A 176 -16.41 -25.90 29.52
CA SER A 176 -15.19 -26.36 28.91
C SER A 176 -15.62 -26.85 27.54
N TYR A 177 -15.28 -26.04 26.54
CA TYR A 177 -15.35 -26.42 25.14
C TYR A 177 -14.78 -27.85 25.04
N PRO A 178 -15.48 -28.83 24.45
CA PRO A 178 -15.03 -30.23 24.45
C PRO A 178 -13.65 -30.45 23.80
N GLN A 179 -13.06 -29.41 23.20
CA GLN A 179 -11.75 -29.43 22.53
C GLN A 179 -10.95 -28.12 22.74
N GLY A 180 -11.12 -27.41 23.85
CA GLY A 180 -10.26 -26.27 24.20
C GLY A 180 -9.05 -26.73 25.03
N PRO A 181 -7.82 -26.26 24.75
CA PRO A 181 -6.63 -26.85 25.36
C PRO A 181 -6.60 -26.51 26.86
N GLN A 182 -6.61 -27.56 27.69
CA GLN A 182 -6.09 -27.52 29.05
C GLN A 182 -4.58 -27.28 28.93
N ILE A 183 -4.21 -26.03 28.67
CA ILE A 183 -2.81 -25.63 28.67
C ILE A 183 -2.35 -25.72 30.11
N CYS A 184 -1.50 -26.70 30.35
CA CYS A 184 -0.83 -27.00 31.60
C CYS A 184 -0.31 -25.72 32.28
N THR A 185 -0.93 -25.31 33.38
CA THR A 185 -0.55 -24.11 34.16
C THR A 185 0.52 -24.40 35.22
N HIS A 186 1.21 -25.54 35.15
CA HIS A 186 2.26 -25.90 36.10
C HIS A 186 3.54 -26.36 35.38
N GLU A 187 4.67 -25.78 35.79
CA GLU A 187 6.01 -26.17 35.40
C GLU A 187 6.25 -27.63 35.84
N ASN A 188 6.66 -28.50 34.91
CA ASN A 188 6.87 -29.96 35.05
C ASN A 188 5.70 -30.90 34.71
N SER A 189 4.91 -30.56 33.68
CA SER A 189 3.86 -31.46 33.15
C SER A 189 4.36 -32.57 32.21
N CYS A 190 5.68 -32.71 31.99
CA CYS A 190 6.29 -33.70 31.09
C CYS A 190 7.32 -34.62 31.78
N GLY A 191 7.06 -35.07 33.01
CA GLY A 191 7.86 -36.10 33.67
C GLY A 191 7.36 -37.50 33.33
N LEU A 192 8.26 -38.41 32.94
CA LEU A 192 7.94 -39.82 32.71
C LEU A 192 7.56 -40.49 34.05
N ILE A 193 6.35 -41.05 34.12
CA ILE A 193 5.89 -41.85 35.26
C ILE A 193 6.62 -43.21 35.19
N GLY A 194 7.51 -43.43 36.17
CA GLY A 194 8.05 -44.75 36.51
C GLY A 194 9.51 -44.97 36.13
N GLN A 195 10.42 -44.65 37.05
CA GLN A 195 11.64 -45.43 37.31
C GLN A 195 11.94 -45.39 38.83
N ASN A 196 11.66 -46.53 39.47
CA ASN A 196 12.02 -47.03 40.80
C ASN A 196 12.06 -46.07 42.00
#